data_AF-K6Z5X9-F1
#
_entry.id   AF-K6Z5X9-F1
#
_cell.length_a   1.000
_cell.length_b   1.000
_cell.length_c   1.000
_cell.angle_alpha   90.00
_cell.angle_beta   90.00
_cell.angle_gamma   90.00
#
_symmetry.space_group_name_H-M   'P 1'
#
loop_
_entity.id
_entity.type
_entity.pdbx_description
1 polymer ?
#
loop_
_entity_poly.entity_id
_entity_poly.type
_entity_poly.pdbx_seq_one_letter_code
_entity_poly.pdbx_strand_id
1 'polypeptide(L)'
;MLSAIYKGSVFHSRLVPKKHAFSYQIFLLWLNLDEIDLIETQVKGFSSKSWAPIRFKRSDYLGNAAIPLKQSVLHKMSELAQEPLTGSVYLLGQTRTFGLYFSPVNFYYLQQDDGTFSHLLAEVSNTPWNERHCYLVDLAKQDDSAKALHVSPFNPMDMQYKWKISQPDDSLKLTLSCHKDVKHFVASLNLSRVELNSKSLFNVLLSIPSMTLKTVFGIYWQALKLFIKGVPFYSHSVQGKK
;
A
#
# COMPACT_ATOMS: atom_id res chain seq x y z
N MET A 1 3.99 -21.79 -6.64
CA MET A 1 4.02 -20.71 -5.64
C MET A 1 3.04 -19.65 -6.08
N LEU A 2 2.15 -19.22 -5.18
CA LEU A 2 1.09 -18.23 -5.44
C LEU A 2 1.59 -16.79 -5.30
N SER A 3 2.68 -16.60 -4.56
CA SER A 3 3.37 -15.33 -4.40
C SER A 3 4.05 -14.87 -5.70
N ALA A 4 4.09 -13.57 -5.91
CA ALA A 4 4.54 -12.92 -7.14
C ALA A 4 5.18 -11.55 -6.86
N ILE A 5 5.73 -10.95 -7.91
CA ILE A 5 6.10 -9.54 -7.93
C ILE A 5 5.11 -8.83 -8.85
N TYR A 6 4.50 -7.74 -8.40
CA TYR A 6 3.75 -6.86 -9.28
C TYR A 6 4.60 -5.65 -9.63
N LYS A 7 4.82 -5.41 -10.92
CA LYS A 7 5.62 -4.29 -11.42
C LYS A 7 4.78 -3.42 -12.34
N GLY A 8 4.94 -2.12 -12.25
CA GLY A 8 4.27 -1.18 -13.15
C GLY A 8 4.39 0.25 -12.66
N SER A 9 3.31 1.02 -12.79
CA SER A 9 3.34 2.46 -12.51
C SER A 9 2.33 2.87 -11.45
N VAL A 10 2.75 3.83 -10.63
CA VAL A 10 1.87 4.68 -9.82
C VAL A 10 1.64 5.98 -10.56
N PHE A 11 0.40 6.45 -10.60
CA PHE A 11 0.03 7.76 -11.10
C PHE A 11 -0.69 8.53 -10.00
N HIS A 12 -0.36 9.81 -9.89
CA HIS A 12 -1.03 10.75 -9.01
C HIS A 12 -1.43 11.97 -9.82
N SER A 13 -2.67 12.43 -9.63
CA SER A 13 -3.12 13.71 -10.16
C SER A 13 -3.98 14.43 -9.15
N ARG A 14 -3.55 15.63 -8.81
CA ARG A 14 -4.33 16.64 -8.10
C ARG A 14 -4.95 17.55 -9.14
N LEU A 15 -6.25 17.77 -9.05
CA LEU A 15 -7.02 18.63 -9.94
C LEU A 15 -7.30 20.00 -9.31
N VAL A 16 -7.43 20.04 -7.98
CA VAL A 16 -7.80 21.23 -7.19
C VAL A 16 -6.80 21.43 -6.04
N PRO A 17 -6.43 22.69 -5.69
CA PRO A 17 -6.77 23.94 -6.39
C PRO A 17 -5.92 24.17 -7.65
N LYS A 18 -4.73 23.56 -7.72
CA LYS A 18 -3.84 23.62 -8.88
C LYS A 18 -3.65 22.22 -9.45
N LYS A 19 -3.75 22.12 -10.78
CA LYS A 19 -3.47 20.87 -11.49
C LYS A 19 -2.00 20.49 -11.32
N HIS A 20 -1.76 19.28 -10.84
CA HIS A 20 -0.43 18.69 -10.76
C HIS A 20 -0.56 17.18 -10.90
N ALA A 21 0.18 16.59 -11.84
CA ALA A 21 0.20 15.16 -12.05
C ALA A 21 1.63 14.66 -12.20
N PHE A 22 1.87 13.44 -11.75
CA PHE A 22 3.12 12.74 -11.94
C PHE A 22 2.90 11.23 -11.92
N SER A 23 3.78 10.51 -12.60
CA SER A 23 3.81 9.04 -12.57
C SER A 23 5.22 8.56 -12.32
N TYR A 24 5.36 7.43 -11.65
CA TYR A 24 6.64 6.77 -11.42
C TYR A 24 6.49 5.26 -11.45
N GLN A 25 7.57 4.58 -11.82
CA GLN A 25 7.60 3.12 -11.81
C GLN A 25 7.70 2.62 -10.36
N ILE A 26 7.16 1.45 -10.10
CA ILE A 26 7.24 0.77 -8.81
C ILE A 26 7.22 -0.74 -9.02
N PHE A 27 7.71 -1.48 -8.04
CA PHE A 27 7.35 -2.88 -7.85
C PHE A 27 6.84 -3.05 -6.42
N LEU A 28 5.90 -3.97 -6.24
CA LEU A 28 5.36 -4.40 -4.95
C LEU A 28 5.47 -5.92 -4.91
N LEU A 29 5.73 -6.48 -3.74
CA LEU A 29 5.60 -7.92 -3.57
C LEU A 29 4.14 -8.27 -3.33
N TRP A 30 3.70 -9.33 -3.99
CA TRP A 30 2.44 -10.02 -3.76
C TRP A 30 2.75 -11.31 -3.01
N LEU A 31 2.57 -11.29 -1.70
CA LEU A 31 2.97 -12.39 -0.82
C LEU A 31 1.72 -13.07 -0.29
N ASN A 32 1.54 -14.34 -0.62
CA ASN A 32 0.65 -15.18 0.18
C ASN A 32 1.30 -15.33 1.56
N LEU A 33 0.61 -14.90 2.61
CA LEU A 33 1.18 -14.91 3.96
C LEU A 33 1.43 -16.31 4.51
N ASP A 34 0.81 -17.34 3.92
CA ASP A 34 1.08 -18.74 4.24
C ASP A 34 2.34 -19.30 3.55
N GLU A 35 2.91 -18.58 2.56
CA GLU A 35 4.07 -19.02 1.77
C GLU A 35 5.40 -18.39 2.21
N ILE A 36 5.44 -17.55 3.25
CA ILE A 36 6.65 -16.75 3.58
C ILE A 36 7.90 -17.61 3.82
N ASP A 37 7.77 -18.71 4.57
CA ASP A 37 8.88 -19.65 4.81
C ASP A 37 9.29 -20.36 3.50
N LEU A 38 8.34 -20.72 2.64
CA LEU A 38 8.61 -21.33 1.34
C LEU A 38 9.42 -20.38 0.45
N ILE A 39 9.03 -19.10 0.37
CA ILE A 39 9.73 -18.08 -0.40
C ILE A 39 11.17 -17.94 0.09
N GLU A 40 11.38 -17.90 1.41
CA GLU A 40 12.72 -17.82 2.01
C GLU A 40 13.61 -19.01 1.62
N THR A 41 13.05 -20.21 1.48
CA THR A 41 13.83 -21.38 1.03
C THR A 41 14.14 -21.38 -0.47
N GLN A 42 13.25 -20.84 -1.32
CA GLN A 42 13.34 -20.99 -2.78
C GLN A 42 13.93 -19.76 -3.49
N VAL A 43 13.82 -18.57 -2.89
CA VAL A 43 14.14 -17.30 -3.54
C VAL A 43 15.37 -16.67 -2.89
N LYS A 44 16.54 -16.82 -3.53
CA LYS A 44 17.78 -16.20 -3.08
C LYS A 44 17.64 -14.68 -3.08
N GLY A 45 18.02 -14.06 -1.97
CA GLY A 45 17.92 -12.61 -1.77
C GLY A 45 16.64 -12.15 -1.06
N PHE A 46 15.71 -13.07 -0.79
CA PHE A 46 14.58 -12.87 0.12
C PHE A 46 14.87 -13.51 1.48
N SER A 47 14.49 -12.86 2.59
CA SER A 47 14.47 -13.50 3.91
C SER A 47 13.38 -12.88 4.80
N SER A 48 12.81 -13.69 5.69
CA SER A 48 11.95 -13.21 6.77
C SER A 48 12.68 -13.12 8.13
N LYS A 49 13.77 -13.88 8.29
CA LYS A 49 14.47 -14.06 9.58
C LYS A 49 15.72 -13.19 9.69
N SER A 50 16.60 -13.26 8.70
CA SER A 50 17.92 -12.60 8.71
C SER A 50 17.97 -11.40 7.76
N TRP A 51 19.13 -10.75 7.67
CA TRP A 51 19.33 -9.68 6.70
C TRP A 51 19.38 -10.26 5.28
N ALA A 52 18.68 -9.60 4.35
CA ALA A 52 18.70 -9.91 2.93
C ALA A 52 18.41 -8.63 2.12
N PRO A 53 18.79 -8.59 0.82
CA PRO A 53 18.45 -7.48 -0.08
C PRO A 53 16.97 -7.15 -0.07
N ILE A 54 16.10 -8.16 -0.03
CA ILE A 54 14.66 -8.04 0.16
C ILE A 54 14.30 -8.75 1.45
N ARG A 55 13.78 -8.03 2.44
CA ARG A 55 13.45 -8.59 3.74
C ARG A 55 12.01 -8.30 4.13
N PHE A 56 11.24 -9.36 4.34
CA PHE A 56 9.95 -9.29 5.01
C PHE A 56 10.18 -9.25 6.51
N LYS A 57 9.91 -8.12 7.18
CA LYS A 57 10.04 -8.04 8.64
C LYS A 57 8.67 -7.84 9.26
N ARG A 58 8.22 -8.82 10.05
CA ARG A 58 6.89 -8.84 10.66
C ARG A 58 6.52 -7.54 11.37
N SER A 59 7.46 -6.91 12.07
CA SER A 59 7.24 -5.66 12.83
C SER A 59 6.89 -4.44 11.98
N ASP A 60 7.09 -4.50 10.66
CA ASP A 60 6.84 -3.36 9.78
C ASP A 60 5.35 -3.19 9.43
N TYR A 61 4.57 -4.28 9.59
CA TYR A 61 3.18 -4.41 9.13
C TYR A 61 2.18 -4.34 10.28
N LEU A 62 0.89 -4.45 9.94
CA LEU A 62 -0.24 -4.29 10.84
C LEU A 62 -0.18 -5.18 12.10
N GLY A 63 -0.58 -4.62 13.24
CA GLY A 63 -0.78 -5.36 14.50
C GLY A 63 0.50 -5.69 15.26
N ASN A 64 0.35 -6.49 16.32
CA ASN A 64 1.45 -6.88 17.20
C ASN A 64 2.42 -7.82 16.46
N ALA A 65 3.73 -7.50 16.50
CA ALA A 65 4.77 -8.30 15.84
C ALA A 65 4.90 -9.73 16.36
N ALA A 66 4.42 -10.01 17.57
CA ALA A 66 4.38 -11.37 18.15
C ALA A 66 3.26 -12.25 17.54
N ILE A 67 2.26 -11.65 16.90
CA ILE A 67 1.13 -12.36 16.29
C ILE A 67 1.40 -12.49 14.79
N PRO A 68 1.19 -13.66 14.16
CA PRO A 68 1.28 -13.82 12.71
C PRO A 68 0.50 -12.73 11.95
N LEU A 69 1.08 -12.19 10.88
CA LEU A 69 0.49 -11.05 10.15
C LEU A 69 -0.90 -11.40 9.62
N LYS A 70 -1.09 -12.61 9.07
CA LYS A 70 -2.38 -13.11 8.61
C LYS A 70 -3.46 -12.99 9.68
N GLN A 71 -3.18 -13.41 10.91
CA GLN A 71 -4.13 -13.34 12.02
C GLN A 71 -4.45 -11.89 12.40
N SER A 72 -3.44 -11.02 12.46
CA SER A 72 -3.65 -9.59 12.75
C SER A 72 -4.52 -8.91 11.70
N VAL A 73 -4.31 -9.26 10.43
CA VAL A 73 -5.11 -8.76 9.31
C VAL A 73 -6.54 -9.29 9.39
N LEU A 74 -6.75 -10.60 9.51
CA LEU A 74 -8.09 -11.19 9.60
C LEU A 74 -8.89 -10.62 10.78
N HIS A 75 -8.25 -10.46 11.94
CA HIS A 75 -8.87 -9.83 13.10
C HIS A 75 -9.32 -8.41 12.78
N LYS A 76 -8.44 -7.59 12.15
CA LYS A 76 -8.79 -6.21 11.81
C LYS A 76 -9.87 -6.13 10.72
N MET A 77 -9.83 -7.02 9.74
CA MET A 77 -10.85 -7.10 8.70
C MET A 77 -12.20 -7.48 9.31
N SER A 78 -12.23 -8.48 10.19
CA SER A 78 -13.46 -8.93 10.87
C SER A 78 -14.05 -7.84 11.76
N GLU A 79 -13.21 -7.12 12.51
CA GLU A 79 -13.62 -5.97 13.33
C GLU A 79 -14.31 -4.88 12.48
N LEU A 80 -13.72 -4.53 11.33
CA LEU A 80 -14.25 -3.51 10.43
C LEU A 80 -15.49 -3.98 9.64
N ALA A 81 -15.57 -5.26 9.31
CA ALA A 81 -16.72 -5.88 8.65
C ALA A 81 -17.91 -6.10 9.61
N GLN A 82 -17.65 -6.05 10.93
CA GLN A 82 -18.60 -6.43 11.97
C GLN A 82 -19.07 -7.89 11.88
N GLU A 83 -18.27 -8.75 11.24
CA GLU A 83 -18.52 -10.18 11.11
C GLU A 83 -17.19 -10.95 10.99
N PRO A 84 -17.14 -12.25 11.37
CA PRO A 84 -15.94 -13.05 11.22
C PRO A 84 -15.58 -13.29 9.75
N LEU A 85 -14.40 -12.84 9.34
CA LEU A 85 -13.85 -13.09 8.01
C LEU A 85 -12.73 -14.14 8.07
N THR A 86 -12.77 -15.11 7.17
CA THR A 86 -11.80 -16.20 7.04
C THR A 86 -11.32 -16.35 5.60
N GLY A 87 -10.16 -16.98 5.43
CA GLY A 87 -9.56 -17.24 4.11
C GLY A 87 -8.05 -17.06 4.08
N SER A 88 -7.50 -17.06 2.87
CA SER A 88 -6.08 -16.77 2.64
C SER A 88 -5.84 -15.28 2.47
N VAL A 89 -4.77 -14.78 3.10
CA VAL A 89 -4.43 -13.35 3.06
C VAL A 89 -3.20 -13.15 2.21
N TYR A 90 -3.30 -12.21 1.27
CA TYR A 90 -2.20 -11.78 0.42
C TYR A 90 -1.82 -10.34 0.72
N LEU A 91 -0.53 -10.09 0.93
CA LEU A 91 0.02 -8.74 1.05
C LEU A 91 0.47 -8.26 -0.33
N LEU A 92 -0.07 -7.13 -0.78
CA LEU A 92 0.51 -6.31 -1.84
C LEU A 92 1.17 -5.08 -1.19
N GLY A 93 2.50 -5.09 -1.10
CA GLY A 93 3.20 -4.04 -0.39
C GLY A 93 4.71 -3.99 -0.64
N GLN A 94 5.35 -2.97 -0.07
CA GLN A 94 6.81 -2.87 -0.03
C GLN A 94 7.36 -3.70 1.12
N THR A 95 8.45 -4.41 0.86
CA THR A 95 9.31 -5.01 1.89
C THR A 95 10.53 -4.14 2.14
N ARG A 96 11.31 -4.45 3.18
CA ARG A 96 12.61 -3.78 3.33
C ARG A 96 13.49 -4.08 2.13
N THR A 97 14.08 -3.05 1.55
CA THR A 97 15.04 -3.17 0.46
C THR A 97 16.39 -2.65 0.95
N PHE A 98 17.40 -3.52 0.99
CA PHE A 98 18.71 -3.26 1.59
C PHE A 98 18.62 -2.67 3.02
N GLY A 99 17.66 -3.16 3.81
CA GLY A 99 17.42 -2.73 5.19
C GLY A 99 16.56 -1.48 5.35
N LEU A 100 16.30 -0.72 4.28
CA LEU A 100 15.42 0.45 4.29
C LEU A 100 13.96 0.04 4.08
N TYR A 101 13.05 0.60 4.87
CA TYR A 101 11.61 0.38 4.76
C TYR A 101 10.89 1.69 4.52
N PHE A 102 10.06 1.73 3.50
CA PHE A 102 9.14 2.84 3.25
C PHE A 102 7.89 2.30 2.55
N SER A 103 6.77 2.26 3.27
CA SER A 103 5.48 1.83 2.72
C SER A 103 4.39 2.82 3.14
N PRO A 104 3.99 3.78 2.28
CA PRO A 104 2.93 4.72 2.61
C PRO A 104 1.58 4.00 2.73
N VAL A 105 1.40 2.89 2.02
CA VAL A 105 0.21 2.05 2.08
C VAL A 105 0.58 0.59 1.86
N ASN A 106 0.00 -0.29 2.68
CA ASN A 106 -0.01 -1.74 2.48
C ASN A 106 -1.43 -2.19 2.17
N PHE A 107 -1.57 -3.09 1.20
CA PHE A 107 -2.84 -3.65 0.81
C PHE A 107 -2.88 -5.14 1.18
N TYR A 108 -3.92 -5.57 1.87
CA TYR A 108 -4.15 -6.97 2.20
C TYR A 108 -5.42 -7.46 1.52
N TYR A 109 -5.30 -8.47 0.67
CA TYR A 109 -6.42 -9.07 -0.05
C TYR A 109 -6.84 -10.36 0.64
N LEU A 110 -8.14 -10.54 0.83
CA LEU A 110 -8.72 -11.76 1.39
C LEU A 110 -9.30 -12.63 0.27
N GLN A 111 -8.64 -13.76 0.03
CA GLN A 111 -9.08 -14.78 -0.91
C GLN A 111 -9.97 -15.80 -0.21
N GLN A 112 -11.09 -16.12 -0.84
CA GLN A 112 -12.01 -17.19 -0.44
C GLN A 112 -11.60 -18.53 -1.07
N ASP A 113 -12.20 -19.62 -0.61
CA ASP A 113 -11.86 -20.98 -1.05
C ASP A 113 -12.16 -21.22 -2.54
N ASP A 114 -13.08 -20.45 -3.13
CA ASP A 114 -13.39 -20.46 -4.56
C ASP A 114 -12.33 -19.73 -5.43
N GLY A 115 -11.30 -19.16 -4.80
CA GLY A 115 -10.23 -18.41 -5.44
C GLY A 115 -10.52 -16.93 -5.67
N THR A 116 -11.74 -16.46 -5.41
CA THR A 116 -12.12 -15.06 -5.57
C THR A 116 -11.64 -14.19 -4.40
N PHE A 117 -11.34 -12.92 -4.66
CA PHE A 117 -11.01 -11.97 -3.60
C PHE A 117 -12.26 -11.23 -3.16
N SER A 118 -12.64 -11.43 -1.90
CA SER A 118 -13.83 -10.84 -1.29
C SER A 118 -13.60 -9.42 -0.79
N HIS A 119 -12.43 -9.17 -0.18
CA HIS A 119 -12.16 -7.92 0.52
C HIS A 119 -10.72 -7.44 0.30
N LEU A 120 -10.54 -6.13 0.40
CA LEU A 120 -9.27 -5.45 0.48
C LEU A 120 -9.19 -4.63 1.79
N LEU A 121 -8.16 -4.85 2.58
CA LEU A 121 -7.79 -3.96 3.69
C LEU A 121 -6.63 -3.06 3.24
N ALA A 122 -6.86 -1.75 3.18
CA ALA A 122 -5.81 -0.75 2.92
C ALA A 122 -5.33 -0.15 4.24
N GLU A 123 -4.14 -0.55 4.69
CA GLU A 123 -3.43 0.06 5.82
C GLU A 123 -2.62 1.25 5.31
N VAL A 124 -3.04 2.47 5.66
CA VAL A 124 -2.35 3.69 5.27
C VAL A 124 -1.65 4.29 6.48
N SER A 125 -0.40 4.72 6.31
CA SER A 125 0.37 5.39 7.35
C SER A 125 0.63 6.85 6.97
N ASN A 126 0.52 7.78 7.93
CA ASN A 126 1.02 9.14 7.72
C ASN A 126 2.50 9.23 8.11
N THR A 127 3.31 9.77 7.22
CA THR A 127 4.69 10.17 7.54
C THR A 127 4.74 11.68 7.73
N PRO A 128 5.37 12.22 8.79
CA PRO A 128 6.21 11.56 9.80
C PRO A 128 5.49 11.09 11.08
N TRP A 129 4.18 11.34 11.24
CA TRP A 129 3.49 11.13 12.54
C TRP A 129 3.19 9.67 12.91
N ASN A 130 3.39 8.72 11.97
CA ASN A 130 3.30 7.28 12.16
C ASN A 130 1.93 6.78 12.68
N GLU A 131 0.88 7.57 12.49
CA GLU A 131 -0.49 7.13 12.68
C GLU A 131 -0.88 6.22 11.51
N ARG A 132 -1.61 5.16 11.84
CA ARG A 132 -2.08 4.18 10.87
C ARG A 132 -3.59 4.15 10.88
N HIS A 133 -4.19 4.08 9.70
CA HIS A 133 -5.61 3.87 9.54
C HIS A 133 -5.87 2.78 8.51
N CYS A 134 -6.91 1.98 8.76
CA CYS A 134 -7.28 0.87 7.90
C CYS A 134 -8.64 1.14 7.27
N TYR A 135 -8.71 1.07 5.94
CA TYR A 135 -9.96 1.05 5.20
C TYR A 135 -10.25 -0.38 4.76
N LEU A 136 -11.44 -0.89 5.07
CA LEU A 136 -11.91 -2.16 4.53
C LEU A 136 -12.80 -1.87 3.32
N VAL A 137 -12.57 -2.58 2.22
CA VAL A 137 -13.34 -2.47 1.00
C VAL A 137 -13.84 -3.85 0.61
N ASP A 138 -15.17 -4.01 0.54
CA ASP A 138 -15.83 -5.15 -0.12
C ASP A 138 -15.57 -5.02 -1.63
N LEU A 139 -14.94 -6.02 -2.25
CA LEU A 139 -14.53 -5.95 -3.66
C LEU A 139 -15.71 -6.16 -4.64
N ALA A 140 -16.82 -6.73 -4.18
CA ALA A 140 -18.04 -6.87 -4.98
C ALA A 140 -18.83 -5.56 -5.05
N LYS A 141 -18.89 -4.81 -3.94
CA LYS A 141 -19.65 -3.54 -3.85
C LYS A 141 -18.79 -2.31 -4.13
N GLN A 142 -17.59 -2.26 -3.55
CA GLN A 142 -16.64 -1.14 -3.59
C GLN A 142 -17.25 0.20 -3.15
N ASP A 143 -17.99 0.15 -2.03
CA ASP A 143 -18.67 1.31 -1.46
C ASP A 143 -17.71 2.47 -1.14
N ASP A 144 -18.25 3.69 -1.22
CA ASP A 144 -17.50 4.90 -0.89
C ASP A 144 -17.14 4.94 0.60
N SER A 145 -15.93 5.41 0.93
CA SER A 145 -15.47 5.52 2.32
C SER A 145 -15.23 6.99 2.69
N ALA A 146 -15.64 7.40 3.90
CA ALA A 146 -15.24 8.71 4.42
C ALA A 146 -13.73 8.76 4.64
N LYS A 147 -13.07 9.85 4.25
CA LYS A 147 -11.63 10.03 4.49
C LYS A 147 -11.38 10.27 5.97
N ALA A 148 -10.69 9.34 6.62
CA ALA A 148 -10.47 9.33 8.07
C ALA A 148 -9.01 9.58 8.49
N LEU A 149 -8.07 9.76 7.55
CA LEU A 149 -6.67 10.09 7.89
C LEU A 149 -6.08 11.17 6.97
N HIS A 150 -5.30 12.08 7.56
CA HIS A 150 -4.46 13.06 6.88
C HIS A 150 -3.24 12.38 6.23
N VAL A 151 -3.48 11.55 5.22
CA VAL A 151 -2.42 10.87 4.44
C VAL A 151 -1.64 11.84 3.55
N SER A 152 -2.17 13.05 3.36
CA SER A 152 -1.49 14.16 2.71
C SER A 152 -1.83 15.45 3.45
N PRO A 153 -0.83 16.25 3.89
CA PRO A 153 -1.06 17.55 4.54
C PRO A 153 -1.69 18.60 3.60
N PHE A 154 -1.86 18.23 2.32
CA PHE A 154 -2.37 19.08 1.27
C PHE A 154 -3.82 18.71 0.84
N ASN A 155 -4.45 17.68 1.42
CA ASN A 155 -5.88 17.41 1.18
C ASN A 155 -6.70 17.61 2.47
N PRO A 156 -7.81 18.37 2.41
CA PRO A 156 -8.81 18.45 3.48
C PRO A 156 -9.30 17.06 3.95
N MET A 157 -9.75 16.95 5.20
CA MET A 157 -10.35 15.72 5.74
C MET A 157 -11.77 15.48 5.25
N ASP A 158 -12.52 16.55 4.99
CA ASP A 158 -13.89 16.51 4.51
C ASP A 158 -13.95 16.11 3.02
N MET A 159 -13.73 14.81 2.76
CA MET A 159 -13.73 14.20 1.43
C MET A 159 -14.19 12.73 1.49
N GLN A 160 -14.76 12.26 0.39
CA GLN A 160 -15.11 10.85 0.16
C GLN A 160 -14.09 10.17 -0.75
N TYR A 161 -13.68 8.97 -0.37
CA TYR A 161 -12.91 8.07 -1.18
C TYR A 161 -13.82 7.18 -2.01
N LYS A 162 -13.62 7.20 -3.33
CA LYS A 162 -14.22 6.23 -4.25
C LYS A 162 -13.15 5.27 -4.73
N TRP A 163 -13.39 3.99 -4.50
CA TRP A 163 -12.49 2.90 -4.85
C TRP A 163 -12.89 2.31 -6.20
N LYS A 164 -11.89 1.94 -7.00
CA LYS A 164 -12.07 1.10 -8.18
C LYS A 164 -10.92 0.11 -8.27
N ILE A 165 -11.18 -1.12 -7.86
CA ILE A 165 -10.21 -2.19 -7.68
C ILE A 165 -10.61 -3.35 -8.58
N SER A 166 -9.70 -3.85 -9.40
CA SER A 166 -9.90 -5.09 -10.15
C SER A 166 -9.56 -6.31 -9.29
N GLN A 167 -10.15 -7.47 -9.62
CA GLN A 167 -9.65 -8.74 -9.10
C GLN A 167 -8.16 -8.90 -9.49
N PRO A 168 -7.26 -9.20 -8.53
CA PRO A 168 -5.85 -9.49 -8.81
C PRO A 168 -5.67 -10.75 -9.67
N ASP A 169 -4.98 -10.62 -10.79
CA ASP A 169 -4.61 -11.75 -11.65
C ASP A 169 -3.29 -11.47 -12.41
N ASP A 170 -3.23 -11.61 -13.74
CA ASP A 170 -2.06 -11.19 -14.53
C ASP A 170 -1.82 -9.68 -14.47
N SER A 171 -2.86 -8.91 -14.16
CA SER A 171 -2.77 -7.47 -13.91
C SER A 171 -3.57 -7.06 -12.68
N LEU A 172 -3.13 -5.99 -12.04
CA LEU A 172 -3.81 -5.40 -10.89
C LEU A 172 -3.94 -3.90 -11.12
N LYS A 173 -5.20 -3.44 -11.12
CA LYS A 173 -5.56 -2.03 -11.23
C LYS A 173 -6.29 -1.60 -9.97
N LEU A 174 -5.76 -0.58 -9.31
CA LEU A 174 -6.38 0.04 -8.16
C LEU A 174 -6.43 1.54 -8.43
N THR A 175 -7.60 2.14 -8.38
CA THR A 175 -7.78 3.59 -8.46
C THR A 175 -8.50 4.07 -7.21
N LEU A 176 -7.93 5.07 -6.57
CA LEU A 176 -8.52 5.78 -5.45
C LEU A 176 -8.75 7.21 -5.90
N SER A 177 -10.00 7.67 -5.87
CA SER A 177 -10.34 9.06 -6.14
C SER A 177 -10.93 9.73 -4.91
N CYS A 178 -10.58 10.99 -4.71
CA CYS A 178 -10.99 11.78 -3.56
C CYS A 178 -11.93 12.89 -4.06
N HIS A 179 -13.17 12.85 -3.59
CA HIS A 179 -14.24 13.77 -3.96
C HIS A 179 -14.64 14.65 -2.78
N LYS A 180 -14.90 15.92 -3.04
CA LYS A 180 -15.68 16.77 -2.14
C LYS A 180 -16.98 17.11 -2.85
N ASP A 181 -17.05 18.25 -3.53
CA ASP A 181 -18.11 18.57 -4.49
C ASP A 181 -17.74 18.10 -5.91
N VAL A 182 -16.44 18.21 -6.22
CA VAL A 182 -15.83 17.74 -7.47
C VAL A 182 -14.73 16.73 -7.17
N LYS A 183 -14.10 16.16 -8.20
CA LYS A 183 -12.92 15.31 -8.04
C LYS A 183 -11.70 16.18 -7.74
N HIS A 184 -11.10 16.04 -6.55
CA HIS A 184 -9.93 16.83 -6.15
C HIS A 184 -8.63 16.11 -6.46
N PHE A 185 -8.61 14.79 -6.32
CA PHE A 185 -7.41 13.99 -6.43
C PHE A 185 -7.73 12.59 -6.94
N VAL A 186 -6.78 12.01 -7.66
CA VAL A 186 -6.80 10.61 -8.08
C VAL A 186 -5.40 10.02 -7.93
N ALA A 187 -5.34 8.81 -7.37
CA ALA A 187 -4.19 7.95 -7.36
C ALA A 187 -4.55 6.65 -8.07
N SER A 188 -3.65 6.12 -8.90
CA SER A 188 -3.87 4.80 -9.52
C SER A 188 -2.60 3.97 -9.56
N LEU A 189 -2.76 2.68 -9.30
CA LEU A 189 -1.80 1.62 -9.56
C LEU A 189 -2.23 0.87 -10.82
N ASN A 190 -1.28 0.68 -11.73
CA ASN A 190 -1.44 -0.23 -12.86
C ASN A 190 -0.21 -1.13 -12.90
N LEU A 191 -0.40 -2.39 -12.50
CA LEU A 191 0.68 -3.34 -12.26
C LEU A 191 0.44 -4.62 -13.06
N SER A 192 1.52 -5.24 -13.52
CA SER A 192 1.52 -6.55 -14.15
C SER A 192 2.24 -7.55 -13.26
N ARG A 193 1.72 -8.78 -13.22
CA ARG A 193 2.26 -9.87 -12.45
C ARG A 193 3.54 -10.40 -13.10
N VAL A 194 4.53 -10.68 -12.27
CA VAL A 194 5.79 -11.32 -12.62
C VAL A 194 6.01 -12.44 -11.61
N GLU A 195 6.43 -13.60 -12.07
CA GLU A 195 6.75 -14.72 -11.18
C GLU A 195 7.80 -14.30 -10.14
N LEU A 196 7.61 -14.69 -8.88
CA LEU A 196 8.59 -14.47 -7.84
C LEU A 196 9.61 -15.62 -7.88
N ASN A 197 10.83 -15.34 -8.33
CA ASN A 197 11.94 -16.29 -8.30
C ASN A 197 13.25 -15.50 -8.14
N SER A 198 14.36 -16.22 -7.91
CA SER A 198 15.66 -15.57 -7.66
C SER A 198 16.08 -14.63 -8.81
N LYS A 199 15.77 -14.99 -10.07
CA LYS A 199 16.13 -14.21 -11.26
C LYS A 199 15.27 -12.94 -11.37
N SER A 200 13.96 -13.06 -11.21
CA SER A 200 13.05 -11.91 -11.28
C SER A 200 13.28 -10.93 -10.12
N LEU A 201 13.53 -11.44 -8.91
CA LEU A 201 13.88 -10.62 -7.76
C LEU A 201 15.16 -9.81 -8.01
N PHE A 202 16.21 -10.45 -8.52
CA PHE A 202 17.46 -9.77 -8.87
C PHE A 202 17.27 -8.72 -9.97
N ASN A 203 16.52 -9.03 -11.03
CA ASN A 203 16.21 -8.08 -12.10
C ASN A 203 15.47 -6.84 -11.58
N VAL A 204 14.55 -7.04 -10.64
CA VAL A 204 13.84 -5.95 -10.00
C VAL A 204 14.81 -5.13 -9.15
N LEU A 205 15.65 -5.76 -8.33
CA LEU A 205 16.70 -5.10 -7.54
C LEU A 205 17.64 -4.23 -8.39
N LEU A 206 18.01 -4.66 -9.60
CA LEU A 206 18.83 -3.86 -10.51
C LEU A 206 18.11 -2.61 -11.03
N SER A 207 16.79 -2.62 -11.09
CA SER A 207 15.99 -1.43 -11.43
C SER A 207 15.83 -0.45 -10.26
N ILE A 208 16.26 -0.82 -9.05
CA ILE A 208 16.08 -0.07 -7.79
C ILE A 208 17.14 0.98 -7.43
N PRO A 209 18.44 0.96 -7.84
CA PRO A 209 19.45 1.84 -7.23
C PRO A 209 19.08 3.33 -7.30
N SER A 210 18.28 3.70 -8.30
CA SER A 210 17.76 5.06 -8.44
C SER A 210 16.38 5.28 -7.80
N MET A 211 15.59 4.26 -7.48
CA MET A 211 14.18 4.40 -7.07
C MET A 211 13.99 4.71 -5.58
N THR A 212 14.61 4.00 -4.63
CA THR A 212 14.34 4.27 -3.19
C THR A 212 14.90 5.62 -2.73
N LEU A 213 16.13 5.96 -3.15
CA LEU A 213 16.70 7.29 -2.88
C LEU A 213 15.98 8.40 -3.64
N LYS A 214 15.64 8.24 -4.93
CA LYS A 214 14.88 9.27 -5.66
C LYS A 214 13.42 9.34 -5.25
N THR A 215 12.81 8.30 -4.71
CA THR A 215 11.44 8.35 -4.19
C THR A 215 11.41 9.09 -2.86
N VAL A 216 12.31 8.79 -1.92
CA VAL A 216 12.41 9.58 -0.68
C VAL A 216 12.78 11.03 -1.02
N PHE A 217 13.86 11.25 -1.77
CA PHE A 217 14.27 12.58 -2.20
C PHE A 217 13.20 13.28 -3.03
N GLY A 218 12.49 12.56 -3.90
CA GLY A 218 11.41 13.04 -4.75
C GLY A 218 10.16 13.40 -3.96
N ILE A 219 9.81 12.65 -2.92
CA ILE A 219 8.71 12.98 -2.00
C ILE A 219 9.06 14.28 -1.26
N TYR A 220 10.27 14.39 -0.71
CA TYR A 220 10.73 15.62 -0.06
C TYR A 220 10.83 16.79 -1.06
N TRP A 221 11.27 16.55 -2.29
CA TRP A 221 11.39 17.56 -3.35
C TRP A 221 10.03 18.03 -3.87
N GLN A 222 9.05 17.14 -3.98
CA GLN A 222 7.68 17.50 -4.35
C GLN A 222 6.97 18.21 -3.20
N ALA A 223 7.18 17.79 -1.95
CA ALA A 223 6.70 18.52 -0.77
C ALA A 223 7.28 19.94 -0.73
N LEU A 224 8.58 20.10 -1.02
CA LEU A 224 9.25 21.39 -1.13
C LEU A 224 8.71 22.22 -2.31
N LYS A 225 8.47 21.62 -3.48
CA LYS A 225 7.84 22.33 -4.62
C LYS A 225 6.42 22.79 -4.33
N LEU A 226 5.63 22.01 -3.59
CA LEU A 226 4.28 22.41 -3.17
C LEU A 226 4.33 23.56 -2.16
N PHE A 227 5.30 23.52 -1.25
CA PHE A 227 5.59 24.61 -0.31
C PHE A 227 6.00 25.91 -1.05
N ILE A 228 6.94 25.83 -1.99
CA ILE A 228 7.36 26.96 -2.84
C ILE A 228 6.20 27.47 -3.72
N LYS A 229 5.27 26.61 -4.14
CA LYS A 229 4.08 26.98 -4.94
C LYS A 229 2.91 27.54 -4.11
N GLY A 230 3.11 27.71 -2.80
CA GLY A 230 2.14 28.32 -1.89
C GLY A 230 0.88 27.47 -1.67
N VAL A 231 0.99 26.14 -1.75
CA VAL A 231 -0.13 25.27 -1.39
C VAL A 231 -0.32 25.34 0.14
N PRO A 232 -1.53 25.70 0.63
CA PRO A 232 -1.75 25.86 2.06
C PRO A 232 -1.42 24.56 2.79
N PHE A 233 -0.54 24.67 3.78
CA PHE A 233 -0.17 23.61 4.69
C PHE A 233 -1.23 23.55 5.77
N TYR A 234 -2.01 22.47 5.78
CA TYR A 234 -2.95 22.23 6.88
C TYR A 234 -2.17 21.52 7.99
N SER A 235 -1.76 22.31 8.99
CA SER A 235 -1.14 21.79 10.21
C SER A 235 -2.12 20.89 10.95
N HIS A 236 -1.64 19.74 11.41
CA HIS A 236 -2.39 18.85 12.29
C HIS A 236 -2.79 19.61 13.56
N SER A 237 -4.08 19.91 13.72
CA SER A 237 -4.60 20.33 15.02
C SER A 237 -4.63 19.09 15.90
N VAL A 238 -3.71 19.01 16.86
CA VAL A 238 -3.85 18.11 18.00
C VAL A 238 -5.14 18.54 18.71
N GLN A 239 -6.26 17.86 18.45
CA GLN A 239 -7.40 17.97 19.34
C GLN A 239 -6.97 17.33 20.65
N GLY A 240 -6.70 18.20 21.63
CA GLY A 240 -6.32 17.81 22.97
C GLY A 240 -7.35 16.84 23.54
N LYS A 241 -6.83 15.79 24.19
CA LYS A 241 -7.58 14.93 25.09
C LYS A 241 -8.38 15.81 26.07
N LYS A 242 -9.70 15.61 26.10
CA LYS A 242 -10.47 15.70 27.34
C LYS A 242 -10.87 14.28 27.71
#